data_AF-A0A2K4XAY6-F1
#
_entry.id   AF-A0A2K4XAY6-F1
#
_cell.length_a   1.000
_cell.length_b   1.000
_cell.length_c   1.000
_cell.angle_alpha   90.00
_cell.angle_beta   90.00
_cell.angle_gamma   90.00
#
_symmetry.space_group_name_H-M   'P 1'
#
loop_
_entity.id
_entity.type
_entity.pdbx_description
1 polymer ?
#
loop_
_entity_poly.entity_id
_entity_poly.type
_entity_poly.pdbx_seq_one_letter_code
_entity_poly.pdbx_strand_id
1 'polypeptide(L)'
;MYKSIIALLLLYSGNTYAENYSFSHYQIVKSPINNTAPQMFLFNSKGELMHYSDKYLPNILSIFKNKQIHPDSDLLKSNLEQLLITLPDFTQQKYTLIYTSIDEDVGPCPPCRQQEKTIGILKNKFSDKQLKVHSISINASDDGV
;
A
#
# COMPACT_ATOMS: atom_id res chain seq x y z
N MET A 1 -27.69 3.86 -46.45
CA MET A 1 -26.81 2.91 -45.74
C MET A 1 -25.49 3.60 -45.42
N TYR A 2 -25.31 4.11 -44.20
CA TYR A 2 -23.99 4.35 -43.62
C TYR A 2 -24.07 3.96 -42.15
N LYS A 3 -23.24 2.97 -41.80
CA LYS A 3 -23.18 2.30 -40.52
C LYS A 3 -22.33 3.13 -39.55
N SER A 4 -22.84 3.22 -38.32
CA SER A 4 -22.18 3.33 -37.01
C SER A 4 -20.69 3.70 -36.94
N ILE A 5 -20.37 4.73 -36.16
CA ILE A 5 -19.38 4.62 -35.05
C ILE A 5 -19.86 5.51 -33.89
N ILE A 6 -20.59 4.92 -32.94
CA ILE A 6 -20.74 5.50 -31.60
C ILE A 6 -19.46 5.11 -30.86
N ALA A 7 -18.56 6.07 -30.68
CA ALA A 7 -17.40 5.94 -29.82
C ALA A 7 -17.89 5.91 -28.37
N LEU A 8 -18.19 4.72 -27.86
CA LEU A 8 -18.44 4.48 -26.45
C LEU A 8 -17.08 4.54 -25.73
N LEU A 9 -16.63 5.76 -25.45
CA LEU A 9 -15.59 6.02 -24.46
C LEU A 9 -16.14 5.59 -23.10
N LEU A 10 -15.96 4.31 -22.79
CA LEU A 10 -16.00 3.79 -21.43
C LEU A 10 -14.88 4.49 -20.67
N LEU A 11 -15.18 5.67 -20.12
CA LEU A 11 -14.44 6.21 -18.99
C LEU A 11 -14.65 5.22 -17.86
N TYR A 12 -13.76 4.23 -17.79
CA TYR A 12 -13.58 3.38 -16.63
C TYR A 12 -13.07 4.32 -15.53
N SER A 13 -13.99 5.06 -14.90
CA SER A 13 -13.75 5.69 -13.61
C SER A 13 -13.69 4.55 -12.60
N GLY A 14 -12.59 3.81 -12.64
CA GLY A 14 -12.23 2.88 -11.58
C GLY A 14 -12.11 3.72 -10.33
N ASN A 15 -13.14 3.70 -9.49
CA ASN A 15 -13.01 4.17 -8.14
C ASN A 15 -11.99 3.24 -7.48
N THR A 16 -10.71 3.63 -7.47
CA THR A 16 -9.71 2.91 -6.70
C THR A 16 -10.09 3.18 -5.25
N TYR A 17 -10.66 2.18 -4.57
CA TYR A 17 -10.94 2.28 -3.14
C TYR A 17 -9.66 1.96 -2.36
N ALA A 18 -9.62 2.40 -1.10
CA ALA A 18 -8.55 1.97 -0.23
C ALA A 18 -8.75 0.48 -0.03
N GLU A 19 -7.79 -0.34 -0.45
CA GLU A 19 -7.91 -1.79 -0.33
C GLU A 19 -7.26 -2.24 0.97
N ASN A 20 -7.90 -3.20 1.62
CA ASN A 20 -7.38 -3.87 2.80
C ASN A 20 -7.16 -5.32 2.39
N TYR A 21 -5.90 -5.71 2.29
CA TYR A 21 -5.49 -7.07 1.99
C TYR A 21 -5.28 -7.80 3.31
N SER A 22 -5.62 -9.08 3.34
CA SER A 22 -5.47 -9.90 4.53
C SER A 22 -4.71 -11.16 4.16
N PHE A 23 -3.63 -11.44 4.89
CA PHE A 23 -2.78 -12.60 4.67
C PHE A 23 -2.47 -13.28 5.99
N SER A 24 -2.39 -14.61 5.95
CA SER A 24 -1.91 -15.39 7.08
C SER A 24 -0.46 -15.09 7.41
N HIS A 25 -0.08 -15.28 8.67
CA HIS A 25 1.33 -15.25 9.06
C HIS A 25 2.17 -16.18 8.18
N TYR A 26 1.64 -17.36 7.83
CA TYR A 26 2.30 -18.31 6.92
C TYR A 26 2.55 -17.74 5.52
N GLN A 27 1.53 -17.11 4.90
CA GLN A 27 1.66 -16.48 3.58
C GLN A 27 2.73 -15.38 3.59
N ILE A 28 2.76 -14.56 4.64
CA ILE A 28 3.74 -13.48 4.77
C ILE A 28 5.16 -14.03 4.97
N VAL A 29 5.34 -15.06 5.80
CA VAL A 29 6.64 -15.74 6.00
C VAL A 29 7.16 -16.35 4.71
N LYS A 30 6.27 -16.82 3.83
CA LYS A 30 6.63 -17.36 2.50
C LYS A 30 6.80 -16.29 1.43
N SER A 31 6.36 -15.07 1.69
CA SER A 31 6.43 -13.97 0.73
C SER A 31 7.85 -13.38 0.67
N PRO A 32 8.20 -12.72 -0.44
CA PRO A 32 9.47 -12.01 -0.56
C PRO A 32 9.47 -10.67 0.21
N ILE A 33 8.33 -10.23 0.75
CA ILE A 33 8.31 -9.12 1.71
C ILE A 33 8.70 -9.68 3.08
N ASN A 34 9.59 -8.99 3.79
CA ASN A 34 10.06 -9.44 5.10
C ASN A 34 8.85 -9.66 6.04
N ASN A 35 8.90 -10.63 6.95
CA ASN A 35 7.78 -11.01 7.82
C ASN A 35 7.58 -10.07 9.02
N THR A 36 8.09 -8.84 8.92
CA THR A 36 8.05 -7.85 9.98
C THR A 36 6.85 -6.93 9.81
N ALA A 37 6.31 -6.47 10.93
CA ALA A 37 5.40 -5.32 10.97
C ALA A 37 5.76 -4.45 12.17
N PRO A 38 5.52 -3.13 12.10
CA PRO A 38 4.96 -2.42 10.96
C PRO A 38 5.96 -2.20 9.83
N GLN A 39 5.51 -2.31 8.58
CA GLN A 39 6.21 -1.83 7.40
C GLN A 39 5.41 -0.72 6.72
N MET A 40 6.10 0.10 5.94
CA MET A 40 5.51 1.16 5.15
C MET A 40 6.25 1.34 3.82
N PHE A 41 5.48 1.42 2.75
CA PHE A 41 5.93 1.68 1.40
C PHE A 41 5.21 2.93 0.89
N LEU A 42 5.96 3.93 0.47
CA LEU A 42 5.41 5.17 -0.11
C LEU A 42 5.85 5.29 -1.56
N PHE A 43 4.88 5.25 -2.47
CA PHE A 43 5.08 5.40 -3.91
C PHE A 43 4.64 6.79 -4.40
N ASN A 44 5.30 7.28 -5.44
CA ASN A 44 4.81 8.41 -6.22
C ASN A 44 3.78 7.98 -7.28
N SER A 45 3.25 8.95 -8.02
CA SER A 45 2.26 8.72 -9.08
C SER A 45 2.78 7.93 -10.30
N LYS A 46 4.09 7.66 -10.39
CA LYS A 46 4.69 6.79 -11.41
C LYS A 46 4.85 5.35 -10.91
N GLY A 47 4.48 5.08 -9.65
CA GLY A 47 4.73 3.81 -9.00
C GLY A 47 6.22 3.57 -8.71
N GLU A 48 7.01 4.63 -8.56
CA GLU A 48 8.38 4.56 -8.06
C GLU A 48 8.34 4.73 -6.53
N LEU A 49 9.04 3.84 -5.82
CA LEU A 49 9.11 3.87 -4.37
C LEU A 49 9.96 5.06 -3.92
N MET A 50 9.37 5.97 -3.17
CA MET A 50 10.05 7.14 -2.60
C MET A 50 10.64 6.83 -1.22
N HIS A 51 10.00 5.92 -0.48
CA HIS A 51 10.42 5.56 0.86
C HIS A 51 9.95 4.18 1.28
N TYR A 52 10.80 3.46 2.00
CA TYR A 52 10.50 2.22 2.68
C TYR A 52 10.97 2.30 4.13
N SER A 53 10.20 1.68 5.02
CA SER A 53 10.58 1.47 6.41
C SER A 53 10.00 0.16 6.91
N ASP A 54 10.78 -0.55 7.71
CA ASP A 54 10.45 -1.79 8.41
C ASP A 54 10.13 -1.56 9.90
N LYS A 55 9.95 -0.30 10.26
CA LYS A 55 9.62 0.16 11.61
C LYS A 55 8.68 1.35 11.59
N TYR A 56 8.09 1.63 12.75
CA TYR A 56 7.25 2.82 12.95
C TYR A 56 8.04 4.11 12.70
N LEU A 57 7.43 5.01 11.92
CA LEU A 57 7.96 6.32 11.59
C LEU A 57 7.09 7.44 12.18
N PRO A 58 7.52 8.08 13.27
CA PRO A 58 6.73 9.15 13.90
C PRO A 58 6.63 10.40 13.01
N ASN A 59 7.61 10.66 12.14
CA ASN A 59 7.69 11.87 11.32
C ASN A 59 7.36 11.63 9.85
N ILE A 60 6.32 10.84 9.57
CA ILE A 60 5.93 10.44 8.22
C ILE A 60 5.68 11.62 7.25
N LEU A 61 5.23 12.78 7.75
CA LEU A 61 4.93 13.95 6.94
C LEU A 61 6.16 14.56 6.25
N SER A 62 7.35 14.46 6.86
CA SER A 62 8.57 15.00 6.23
C SER A 62 8.98 14.18 5.01
N ILE A 63 8.63 12.90 4.97
CA ILE A 63 9.00 11.94 3.92
C ILE A 63 8.35 12.34 2.58
N PHE A 64 7.10 12.82 2.60
CA PHE A 64 6.40 13.30 1.39
C PHE A 64 7.08 14.47 0.69
N LYS A 65 7.99 15.19 1.39
CA LYS A 65 8.77 16.30 0.82
C LYS A 65 10.01 15.80 0.08
N ASN A 66 10.50 14.60 0.40
CA ASN A 66 11.61 14.00 -0.31
C ASN A 66 11.11 13.55 -1.69
N LYS A 67 11.84 13.85 -2.76
CA LYS A 67 11.51 13.43 -4.13
C LYS A 67 12.47 12.37 -4.67
N GLN A 68 13.43 11.92 -3.86
CA GLN A 68 14.36 10.88 -4.26
C GLN A 68 13.65 9.53 -4.32
N ILE A 69 14.02 8.75 -5.34
CA ILE A 69 13.59 7.37 -5.50
C ILE A 69 14.48 6.51 -4.62
N HIS A 70 13.87 5.56 -3.91
CA HIS A 70 14.58 4.57 -3.12
C HIS A 70 15.42 3.68 -4.06
N PRO A 71 16.70 3.39 -3.75
CA PRO A 71 17.58 2.61 -4.63
C PRO A 71 16.99 1.24 -5.00
N ASP A 72 16.31 0.58 -4.04
CA ASP A 72 15.68 -0.73 -4.25
C ASP A 72 14.21 -0.65 -4.70
N SER A 73 13.79 0.46 -5.33
CA SER A 73 12.39 0.68 -5.74
C SER A 73 11.82 -0.50 -6.54
N ASP A 74 12.54 -0.97 -7.56
CA ASP A 74 12.06 -2.03 -8.44
C ASP A 74 11.96 -3.38 -7.73
N LEU A 75 12.95 -3.72 -6.89
CA LEU A 75 12.95 -4.95 -6.10
C LEU A 75 11.79 -4.98 -5.10
N LEU A 76 11.65 -3.92 -4.29
CA LEU A 76 10.61 -3.86 -3.26
C LEU A 76 9.21 -3.81 -3.87
N LYS A 77 9.05 -3.14 -5.02
CA LYS A 77 7.81 -3.15 -5.79
C LYS A 77 7.48 -4.54 -6.33
N SER A 78 8.46 -5.24 -6.90
CA SER A 78 8.27 -6.61 -7.40
C SER A 78 7.90 -7.58 -6.26
N ASN A 79 8.52 -7.43 -5.08
CA ASN A 79 8.18 -8.24 -3.91
C ASN A 79 6.73 -8.01 -3.45
N LEU A 80 6.28 -6.75 -3.44
CA LEU A 80 4.88 -6.43 -3.14
C LEU A 80 3.93 -6.98 -4.19
N GLU A 81 4.29 -6.92 -5.47
CA GLU A 81 3.48 -7.47 -6.57
C GLU A 81 3.33 -8.99 -6.45
N GLN A 82 4.39 -9.70 -6.07
CA GLN A 82 4.34 -11.14 -5.83
C GLN A 82 3.38 -11.51 -4.68
N LEU A 83 3.29 -10.68 -3.64
CA LEU A 83 2.34 -10.89 -2.55
C LEU A 83 0.91 -10.53 -2.96
N LEU A 84 0.70 -9.34 -3.53
CA LEU A 84 -0.62 -8.79 -3.82
C LEU A 84 -1.24 -9.36 -5.10
N ILE A 85 -0.46 -10.05 -5.93
CA ILE A 85 -0.80 -10.53 -7.29
C ILE A 85 -1.00 -9.37 -8.29
N THR A 86 -1.61 -8.27 -7.86
CA THR A 86 -1.81 -7.06 -8.65
C THR A 86 -1.56 -5.84 -7.77
N LEU A 87 -0.70 -4.94 -8.25
CA LEU A 87 -0.45 -3.67 -7.57
C LEU A 87 -1.58 -2.67 -7.80
N PRO A 88 -1.80 -1.73 -6.86
CA PRO A 88 -2.74 -0.64 -7.08
C PRO A 88 -2.29 0.26 -8.24
N ASP A 89 -3.26 0.87 -8.92
CA ASP A 89 -2.98 1.89 -9.94
C ASP A 89 -2.41 3.16 -9.28
N PHE A 90 -1.11 3.35 -9.44
CA PHE A 90 -0.39 4.50 -8.90
C PHE A 90 -0.73 5.83 -9.58
N THR A 91 -1.36 5.82 -10.76
CA THR A 91 -1.59 7.04 -11.55
C THR A 91 -2.77 7.88 -11.06
N GLN A 92 -3.65 7.28 -10.24
CA GLN A 92 -4.89 7.92 -9.77
C GLN A 92 -4.66 8.95 -8.67
N GLN A 93 -3.57 8.83 -7.91
CA GLN A 93 -3.22 9.72 -6.81
C GLN A 93 -1.78 10.20 -6.91
N LYS A 94 -1.48 11.34 -6.28
CA LYS A 94 -0.10 11.86 -6.22
C LYS A 94 0.83 10.92 -5.45
N TYR A 95 0.31 10.28 -4.42
CA TYR A 95 1.01 9.33 -3.57
C TYR A 95 0.15 8.11 -3.26
N THR A 96 0.78 6.95 -3.21
CA THR A 96 0.17 5.70 -2.74
C THR A 96 0.98 5.17 -1.58
N LEU A 97 0.35 4.99 -0.43
CA LEU A 97 0.95 4.42 0.76
C LEU A 97 0.39 3.01 0.96
N ILE A 98 1.27 2.03 1.08
CA ILE A 98 0.93 0.66 1.46
C ILE A 98 1.62 0.40 2.81
N TYR A 99 0.90 -0.16 3.77
CA TYR A 99 1.49 -0.47 5.08
C TYR A 99 1.06 -1.85 5.58
N THR A 100 1.92 -2.47 6.39
CA THR A 100 1.59 -3.73 7.06
C THR A 100 1.20 -3.48 8.51
N SER A 101 0.30 -4.31 9.02
CA SER A 101 -0.08 -4.38 10.43
C SER A 101 -0.25 -5.84 10.85
N ILE A 102 -0.08 -6.12 12.14
CA ILE A 102 -0.33 -7.44 12.71
C ILE A 102 -1.62 -7.33 13.54
N ASP A 103 -2.55 -8.24 13.32
CA ASP A 103 -3.79 -8.32 14.08
C ASP A 103 -3.51 -8.80 15.51
N GLU A 104 -4.32 -8.33 16.48
CA GLU A 104 -4.07 -8.60 17.92
C GLU A 104 -4.21 -10.09 18.29
N ASP A 105 -4.85 -10.90 17.45
CA ASP A 105 -4.98 -12.35 17.59
C ASP A 105 -3.67 -13.10 17.28
N VAL A 106 -2.78 -12.53 16.46
CA VAL A 106 -1.41 -13.03 16.25
C VAL A 106 -0.52 -12.67 17.44
N GLY A 107 -0.65 -11.44 17.94
CA GLY A 107 0.11 -10.94 19.08
C GLY A 107 0.13 -9.41 19.17
N PRO A 108 0.49 -8.84 20.33
CA PRO A 108 0.48 -7.41 20.53
C PRO A 108 1.52 -6.71 19.64
N CYS A 109 1.09 -5.73 18.85
CA CYS A 109 1.99 -4.88 18.08
C CYS A 109 1.78 -3.38 18.40
N PRO A 110 2.28 -2.87 19.55
CA PRO A 110 2.17 -1.44 19.87
C PRO A 110 2.72 -0.49 18.78
N PRO A 111 3.85 -0.80 18.09
CA PRO A 111 4.31 0.03 16.98
C PRO A 111 3.33 0.06 15.79
N CYS A 112 2.64 -1.04 15.50
CA CYS A 112 1.60 -1.09 14.45
C CYS A 112 0.45 -0.14 14.80
N ARG A 113 -0.02 -0.15 16.05
CA ARG A 113 -1.09 0.75 16.52
C ARG A 113 -0.69 2.22 16.45
N GLN A 114 0.58 2.53 16.70
CA GLN A 114 1.09 3.89 16.52
C GLN A 114 1.14 4.30 15.04
N GLN A 115 1.59 3.39 14.16
CA GLN A 115 1.59 3.62 12.72
C GLN A 115 0.17 3.87 12.19
N GLU A 116 -0.80 3.04 12.53
CA GLU A 116 -2.20 3.18 12.12
C GLU A 116 -2.80 4.52 12.54
N LYS A 117 -2.55 4.95 13.79
CA LYS A 117 -2.98 6.28 14.28
C LYS A 117 -2.37 7.40 13.44
N THR A 118 -1.07 7.33 13.18
CA THR A 118 -0.35 8.33 12.39
C THR A 118 -0.84 8.35 10.93
N ILE A 119 -1.13 7.19 10.34
CA ILE A 119 -1.73 7.08 9.00
C ILE A 119 -3.16 7.63 8.99
N GLY A 120 -3.95 7.42 10.03
CA GLY A 120 -5.27 8.03 10.18
C GLY A 120 -5.19 9.56 10.15
N ILE A 121 -4.21 10.15 10.83
CA ILE A 121 -3.95 11.60 10.77
C ILE A 121 -3.53 12.02 9.36
N LEU A 122 -2.73 11.23 8.65
CA LEU A 122 -2.34 11.52 7.26
C LEU A 122 -3.54 11.55 6.32
N LYS A 123 -4.43 10.56 6.40
CA LYS A 123 -5.65 10.50 5.58
C LYS A 123 -6.53 11.73 5.78
N ASN A 124 -6.57 12.28 6.99
CA ASN A 124 -7.32 13.51 7.28
C ASN A 124 -6.62 14.79 6.78
N LYS A 125 -5.29 14.77 6.62
CA LYS A 125 -4.50 15.93 6.15
C LYS A 125 -4.43 16.02 4.63
N PHE A 126 -4.38 14.88 3.94
CA PHE A 126 -4.34 14.82 2.48
C PHE A 126 -5.76 14.67 1.93
N SER A 127 -6.06 15.34 0.82
CA SER A 127 -7.28 15.04 0.08
C SER A 127 -7.17 13.69 -0.63
N ASP A 128 -8.32 13.07 -0.95
CA ASP A 128 -8.37 11.77 -1.63
C ASP A 128 -7.68 11.76 -3.00
N LYS A 129 -7.52 12.94 -3.64
CA LYS A 129 -6.76 13.10 -4.89
C LYS A 129 -5.25 13.09 -4.68
N GLN A 130 -4.78 13.30 -3.46
CA GLN A 130 -3.35 13.37 -3.14
C GLN A 130 -2.80 12.08 -2.56
N LEU A 131 -3.52 11.42 -1.66
CA LEU A 131 -3.01 10.24 -0.96
C LEU A 131 -4.01 9.10 -1.04
N LYS A 132 -3.56 7.96 -1.57
CA LYS A 132 -4.23 6.68 -1.39
C LYS A 132 -3.52 5.85 -0.34
N VAL A 133 -4.29 5.16 0.50
CA VAL A 133 -3.75 4.28 1.53
C VAL A 133 -4.32 2.88 1.34
N HIS A 134 -3.45 1.89 1.28
CA HIS A 134 -3.78 0.46 1.30
C HIS A 134 -3.18 -0.17 2.55
N SER A 135 -3.85 -1.17 3.12
CA SER A 135 -3.38 -1.90 4.29
C SER A 135 -3.17 -3.37 3.96
N ILE A 136 -2.17 -3.99 4.59
CA ILE A 136 -1.89 -5.42 4.56
C ILE A 136 -1.96 -5.89 6.02
N SER A 137 -3.06 -6.56 6.39
CA SER A 137 -3.23 -7.15 7.72
C SER A 137 -2.68 -8.57 7.75
N ILE A 138 -1.81 -8.85 8.72
CA ILE A 138 -1.26 -10.17 9.02
C ILE A 138 -2.11 -10.75 10.15
N ASN A 139 -2.81 -11.84 9.88
CA ASN A 139 -3.70 -12.50 10.83
C ASN A 139 -3.20 -13.89 11.24
N ALA A 140 -3.82 -14.45 12.27
CA ALA A 140 -3.42 -15.72 12.86
C ALA A 140 -3.97 -16.93 12.10
N SER A 141 -4.83 -16.72 11.10
CA SER A 141 -5.48 -17.83 10.40
C SER A 141 -4.44 -18.65 9.64
N ASP A 142 -4.42 -19.96 9.90
CA ASP A 142 -3.66 -20.95 9.14
C ASP A 142 -4.33 -21.27 7.80
N ASP A 143 -4.83 -20.27 7.08
CA ASP A 143 -5.33 -20.44 5.71
C ASP A 143 -4.12 -20.57 4.74
N GLY A 144 -3.24 -21.50 5.06
CA GLY A 144 -2.28 -22.10 4.16
C GLY A 144 -2.94 -23.34 3.55
N VAL A 145 -3.68 -23.11 2.46
CA VAL A 145 -4.44 -24.08 1.63
C VAL A 145 -5.91 -24.24 2.02
#